data_AF-A0ABD5DX53-F1
#
_entry.id   AF-A0ABD5DX53-F1
#
_cell.length_a   1.000
_cell.length_b   1.000
_cell.length_c   1.000
_cell.angle_alpha   90.00
_cell.angle_beta   90.00
_cell.angle_gamma   90.00
#
_symmetry.space_group_name_H-M   'P 1'
#
loop_
_entity.id
_entity.type
_entity.pdbx_description
1 polymer ?
#
loop_
_entity_poly.entity_id
_entity_poly.type
_entity_poly.pdbx_seq_one_letter_code
_entity_poly.pdbx_strand_id
1 'polypeptide(L)' 'LGMTVQGHDSTLPVTVEDIAYHTRAVRRGAPNSLLLADLPFMAYATPEQTFANAAIVMRAGANMVKLEGGAWLADTVR' A
#
# COMPACT_ATOMS: atom_id res chain seq x y z
N LEU A 1 -2.46 7.37 6.63
CA LEU A 1 -3.42 6.99 7.69
C LEU A 1 -2.76 6.86 9.08
N GLY A 2 -1.49 6.48 9.19
CA GLY A 2 -0.80 6.34 10.49
C GLY A 2 -0.93 7.56 11.41
N MET A 3 -0.73 8.76 10.88
CA MET A 3 -0.84 9.99 11.69
C MET A 3 -2.29 10.45 11.85
N THR A 4 -3.02 10.60 10.75
CA THR A 4 -4.34 11.25 10.74
C THR A 4 -5.51 10.37 11.17
N VAL A 5 -5.36 9.04 11.12
CA VAL A 5 -6.41 8.08 11.49
C VAL A 5 -6.01 7.31 12.76
N GLN A 6 -4.78 6.81 12.82
CA GLN A 6 -4.30 6.01 13.97
C GLN A 6 -3.65 6.87 15.08
N GLY A 7 -3.32 8.14 14.82
CA GLY A 7 -2.74 9.04 15.82
C GLY A 7 -1.27 8.77 16.17
N HIS A 8 -0.54 8.03 15.33
CA HIS A 8 0.90 7.82 15.51
C HIS A 8 1.71 9.07 15.16
N ASP A 9 2.92 9.19 15.73
CA ASP A 9 3.84 10.29 15.43
C ASP A 9 4.48 10.20 14.04
N SER A 10 4.37 9.04 13.37
CA SER A 10 4.86 8.82 12.01
C SER A 10 4.04 7.75 11.29
N THR A 11 4.36 7.49 10.02
CA THR A 11 3.77 6.41 9.22
C THR A 11 4.46 5.06 9.38
N LEU A 12 5.57 4.98 10.13
CA LEU A 12 6.34 3.74 10.33
C LEU A 12 5.53 2.58 10.93
N PRO A 13 4.60 2.79 11.87
CA PRO A 13 3.85 1.68 12.46
C PRO A 13 2.76 1.07 11.56
N VAL A 14 2.47 1.68 10.40
CA VAL A 14 1.39 1.23 9.51
C VAL A 14 1.74 -0.13 8.89
N THR A 15 0.82 -1.08 8.97
CA THR A 15 0.98 -2.44 8.43
C THR A 15 0.32 -2.62 7.06
N VAL A 16 0.65 -3.72 6.35
CA VAL A 16 0.00 -4.06 5.07
C VAL A 16 -1.49 -4.33 5.29
N GLU A 17 -1.84 -4.92 6.43
CA GLU A 17 -3.21 -5.19 6.85
C GLU A 17 -4.01 -3.90 7.05
N ASP A 18 -3.41 -2.86 7.63
CA ASP A 18 -4.04 -1.55 7.79
C ASP A 18 -4.38 -0.94 6.42
N ILE A 19 -3.42 -0.95 5.49
CA ILE A 19 -3.65 -0.50 4.11
C ILE A 19 -4.77 -1.32 3.46
N ALA A 20 -4.74 -2.65 3.57
CA ALA A 20 -5.74 -3.53 2.97
C ALA A 20 -7.14 -3.30 3.57
N TYR A 21 -7.24 -3.05 4.88
CA TYR A 21 -8.49 -2.67 5.53
C TYR A 21 -9.06 -1.37 4.96
N HIS A 22 -8.26 -0.30 4.92
CA HIS A 22 -8.70 0.99 4.41
C HIS A 22 -8.99 0.97 2.90
N THR A 23 -8.22 0.20 2.13
CA THR A 23 -8.45 -0.02 0.69
C THR A 23 -9.83 -0.64 0.44
N ARG A 24 -10.21 -1.68 1.20
CA ARG A 24 -11.55 -2.28 1.11
C ARG A 24 -12.65 -1.28 1.46
N ALA A 25 -12.44 -0.47 2.49
CA ALA A 25 -13.40 0.55 2.90
C ALA A 25 -13.62 1.59 1.78
N VAL A 26 -12.54 2.10 1.18
CA VAL A 26 -12.63 3.09 0.10
C VAL A 26 -13.25 2.49 -1.17
N ARG A 27 -12.88 1.26 -1.56
CA ARG A 27 -13.46 0.61 -2.76
C ARG A 27 -14.98 0.49 -2.67
N ARG A 28 -15.54 0.21 -1.48
CA ARG A 28 -17.01 0.17 -1.28
C ARG A 28 -17.67 1.52 -1.52
N GLY A 29 -17.02 2.63 -1.16
CA GLY A 29 -17.53 3.98 -1.35
C GLY A 29 -17.25 4.59 -2.73
N ALA A 30 -16.24 4.09 -3.44
CA ALA A 30 -15.81 4.59 -4.75
C ALA A 30 -15.59 3.42 -5.73
N PRO A 31 -16.66 2.70 -6.13
CA PRO A 31 -16.54 1.46 -6.89
C PRO A 31 -15.92 1.64 -8.28
N ASN A 32 -16.08 2.82 -8.89
CA ASN A 32 -15.66 3.08 -10.28
C ASN A 32 -14.42 3.98 -10.39
N SER A 33 -13.89 4.48 -9.28
CA SER A 33 -12.70 5.33 -9.30
C SER A 33 -11.43 4.48 -9.40
N LEU A 34 -10.41 5.03 -10.06
CA LEU A 34 -9.06 4.52 -9.96
C LEU A 34 -8.59 4.65 -8.50
N LEU A 35 -8.23 3.54 -7.88
CA LEU A 35 -7.84 3.49 -6.48
C LEU A 35 -6.35 3.13 -6.35
N LEU A 36 -5.56 4.12 -5.97
CA LEU A 36 -4.15 3.98 -5.61
C LEU A 36 -4.03 3.71 -4.10
N ALA A 37 -3.23 2.72 -3.72
CA ALA A 37 -2.94 2.41 -2.33
C ALA A 37 -1.42 2.29 -2.10
N ASP A 38 -0.95 2.63 -0.91
CA ASP A 38 0.48 2.59 -0.57
C ASP A 38 0.91 1.21 -0.13
N LEU A 39 2.11 0.76 -0.48
CA LEU A 39 2.79 -0.22 0.35
C LEU A 39 3.50 0.53 1.50
N PRO A 40 3.27 0.13 2.76
CA PRO A 40 3.82 0.83 3.92
C PRO A 40 5.32 0.57 4.05
N PHE A 41 5.98 1.34 4.93
CA PHE A 41 7.43 1.33 5.11
C PHE A 41 8.00 -0.10 5.22
N MET A 42 9.03 -0.39 4.42
CA MET A 42 9.73 -1.68 4.36
C MET A 42 8.86 -2.91 4.02
N ALA A 43 7.60 -2.73 3.60
CA ALA A 43 6.78 -3.80 3.02
C ALA A 43 7.13 -4.09 1.55
N TYR A 44 8.24 -3.56 1.05
CA TYR A 44 8.67 -3.65 -0.34
C TYR A 44 10.21 -3.71 -0.46
N ALA A 45 10.87 -4.38 0.48
CA ALA A 45 12.33 -4.43 0.55
C ALA A 45 12.97 -5.33 -0.53
N THR A 46 12.24 -6.32 -1.04
CA THR A 46 12.66 -7.16 -2.18
C THR A 46 11.54 -7.24 -3.23
N PRO A 47 11.84 -7.55 -4.51
CA PRO A 47 10.82 -7.72 -5.54
C PRO A 47 9.74 -8.76 -5.16
N GLU A 48 10.14 -9.90 -4.59
CA GLU A 48 9.21 -10.98 -4.21
C GLU A 48 8.30 -10.56 -3.07
N GLN A 49 8.85 -9.92 -2.03
CA GLN A 49 8.06 -9.39 -0.93
C GLN A 49 7.11 -8.30 -1.42
N THR A 50 7.59 -7.40 -2.28
CA THR A 50 6.79 -6.33 -2.88
C THR A 50 5.62 -6.91 -3.65
N PHE A 51 5.87 -7.91 -4.50
CA PHE A 51 4.83 -8.59 -5.27
C PHE A 51 3.79 -9.24 -4.37
N ALA A 52 4.22 -9.98 -3.33
CA ALA A 52 3.31 -10.62 -2.39
C ALA A 52 2.42 -9.60 -1.65
N ASN A 53 2.99 -8.49 -1.18
CA ASN A 53 2.26 -7.45 -0.48
C ASN A 53 1.35 -6.64 -1.42
N ALA A 54 1.81 -6.33 -2.64
CA ALA A 54 0.99 -5.71 -3.66
C ALA A 54 -0.24 -6.57 -3.99
N ALA A 55 -0.08 -7.89 -4.08
CA ALA A 55 -1.21 -8.79 -4.32
C ALA A 55 -2.26 -8.73 -3.20
N ILE A 56 -1.87 -8.58 -1.93
CA ILE A 56 -2.80 -8.40 -0.80
C ILE A 56 -3.61 -7.11 -0.99
N VAL A 57 -2.94 -5.99 -1.27
CA VAL A 57 -3.58 -4.68 -1.42
C VAL A 57 -4.44 -4.60 -2.68
N MET A 58 -4.02 -5.22 -3.78
CA MET A 58 -4.83 -5.32 -5.00
C MET A 58 -6.08 -6.18 -4.79
N ARG A 59 -5.97 -7.32 -4.08
CA ARG A 59 -7.15 -8.13 -3.69
C ARG A 59 -8.10 -7.37 -2.76
N ALA A 60 -7.59 -6.43 -1.97
CA ALA A 60 -8.39 -5.52 -1.16
C ALA A 60 -9.15 -4.46 -1.98
N GLY A 61 -8.85 -4.31 -3.28
CA GLY A 61 -9.59 -3.46 -4.21
C GLY A 61 -8.80 -2.31 -4.81
N ALA A 62 -7.48 -2.23 -4.59
CA ALA A 62 -6.63 -1.27 -5.28
C ALA A 62 -6.44 -1.63 -6.76
N ASN A 63 -6.32 -0.61 -7.61
CA ASN A 63 -5.94 -0.77 -9.01
C ASN A 63 -4.43 -0.57 -9.23
N MET A 64 -3.79 0.18 -8.33
CA MET A 64 -2.38 0.55 -8.41
C MET A 64 -1.79 0.60 -7.00
N VAL A 65 -0.50 0.31 -6.89
CA VAL A 65 0.27 0.46 -5.65
C VAL A 65 1.29 1.60 -5.78
N LYS A 66 1.48 2.38 -4.72
CA LYS A 66 2.57 3.36 -4.59
C LYS A 66 3.70 2.77 -3.75
N LEU A 67 4.93 2.96 -4.22
CA LEU A 67 6.18 2.69 -3.50
C LEU A 67 6.96 3.98 -3.32
N GLU A 68 7.74 4.10 -2.24
CA GLU A 68 8.64 5.23 -2.02
C GLU A 68 10.10 4.76 -2.07
N GLY A 69 10.84 5.29 -3.03
CA GLY A 69 12.25 5.00 -3.23
C GLY A 69 12.77 5.62 -4.52
N GLY A 70 14.07 5.45 -4.77
CA GLY A 70 14.76 5.98 -5.94
C GLY A 70 15.10 4.90 -6.96
N ALA A 71 16.22 5.09 -7.66
CA ALA A 71 16.70 4.16 -8.69
C ALA A 71 16.89 2.71 -8.20
N TRP A 72 17.11 2.51 -6.89
CA TRP A 72 17.26 1.19 -6.29
C TRP A 72 15.97 0.34 -6.33
N LEU A 73 14.80 0.94 -6.58
CA LEU A 73 13.55 0.23 -6.80
C LEU A 73 13.34 -0.20 -8.26
N ALA A 74 14.23 0.14 -9.18
CA ALA A 74 14.02 -0.11 -10.61
C ALA A 74 13.74 -1.59 -10.91
N ASP A 75 14.49 -2.50 -10.30
CA ASP A 75 14.29 -3.95 -10.50
C ASP A 75 12.96 -4.46 -9.91
N THR A 76 12.44 -3.79 -8.88
CA THR A 76 11.13 -4.11 -8.29
C THR A 76 9.97 -3.61 -9.16
N VAL A 77 10.16 -2.53 -9.91
CA VAL A 77 9.11 -1.85 -10.70
C VAL A 77 9.06 -2.34 -12.16
N ARG A 78 10.15 -2.89 -12.68
CA ARG A 78 10.32 -3.24 -14.09
C ARG A 78 9.57 -4.49 -14.53
#